data_AF-A0A1S8MZ35-F1
#
_entry.id   AF-A0A1S8MZ35-F1
#
_cell.length_a   1.000
_cell.length_b   1.000
_cell.length_c   1.000
_cell.angle_alpha   90.00
_cell.angle_beta   90.00
_cell.angle_gamma   90.00
#
_symmetry.space_group_name_H-M   'P 1'
#
loop_
_entity.id
_entity.type
_entity.pdbx_description
1 polymer ?
#
loop_
_entity_poly.entity_id
_entity_poly.type
_entity_poly.pdbx_seq_one_letter_code
_entity_poly.pdbx_strand_id
1 'polypeptide(L)'
;MEKLKVLQLKDAVGGELDYYSKQLEVAIEGKHISETYYFLTDENILVGIDKDIDIKNTHIKKAIELGAKIKTMYYVEDGSFSDHIYNFEPIGMWDGVEYAEEHGVVFELEDDAIRYERYVSLVEEKIEVGGYEVIEKENAIKVVEETPLEELAKLLISKQRYNVCGAVCFLDLENGIIKVAEDTETIADTDIIIAKSYKEDQFDGAIENGEYNEEYHICILASMLDLEEFGQAIEEFYNTEEE
;
A
#
# COMPACT_ATOMS: atom_id res chain seq x y z
N MET A 1 11.97 3.48 -5.27
CA MET A 1 11.80 3.50 -3.81
C MET A 1 13.15 3.74 -3.14
N GLU A 2 13.19 4.63 -2.17
CA GLU A 2 14.38 4.96 -1.39
C GLU A 2 14.20 4.70 0.10
N LYS A 3 15.23 4.18 0.77
CA LYS A 3 15.23 3.97 2.22
C LYS A 3 15.80 5.19 2.92
N LEU A 4 14.96 5.92 3.66
CA LEU A 4 15.30 7.18 4.31
C LEU A 4 15.33 7.04 5.83
N LYS A 5 16.16 7.84 6.50
CA LYS A 5 15.98 8.18 7.91
C LYS A 5 15.19 9.46 8.02
N VAL A 6 14.15 9.38 8.81
CA VAL A 6 13.24 10.49 9.07
C VAL A 6 13.31 10.87 10.54
N LEU A 7 12.91 12.10 10.86
CA LEU A 7 12.80 12.57 12.23
C LEU A 7 11.32 12.70 12.59
N GLN A 8 10.82 11.74 13.35
CA GLN A 8 9.48 11.77 13.92
C GLN A 8 9.44 12.73 15.10
N LEU A 9 8.66 13.79 14.96
CA LEU A 9 8.38 14.73 16.03
C LEU A 9 7.27 14.18 16.94
N LYS A 10 7.33 14.53 18.22
CA LYS A 10 6.43 14.02 19.27
C LYS A 10 5.74 15.12 20.07
N ASP A 11 6.18 16.36 19.93
CA ASP A 11 5.64 17.53 20.62
C ASP A 11 4.84 18.45 19.70
N ALA A 12 4.63 18.03 18.46
CA ALA A 12 3.86 18.79 17.49
C ALA A 12 2.39 18.84 17.90
N VAL A 13 1.87 20.05 17.97
CA VAL A 13 0.46 20.37 18.28
C VAL A 13 0.00 21.47 17.34
N GLY A 14 -1.20 21.33 16.78
CA GLY A 14 -1.67 22.27 15.78
C GLY A 14 -2.40 21.61 14.61
N GLY A 15 -2.58 22.39 13.54
CA GLY A 15 -3.03 21.97 12.22
C GLY A 15 -2.46 22.92 11.15
N GLU A 16 -2.96 22.85 9.92
CA GLU A 16 -2.45 23.58 8.74
C GLU A 16 -2.09 25.07 8.95
N LEU A 17 -2.82 25.78 9.84
CA LEU A 17 -2.65 27.22 10.04
C LEU A 17 -1.84 27.62 11.28
N ASP A 18 -1.71 26.72 12.26
CA ASP A 18 -1.15 27.01 13.58
C ASP A 18 -0.37 25.78 14.06
N TYR A 19 0.81 25.56 13.49
CA TYR A 19 1.69 24.43 13.80
C TYR A 19 2.76 24.83 14.83
N TYR A 20 2.77 24.17 15.99
CA TYR A 20 3.76 24.43 17.04
C TYR A 20 4.50 23.14 17.42
N SER A 21 5.81 23.11 17.17
CA SER A 21 6.73 22.08 17.66
C SER A 21 8.07 22.71 17.99
N LYS A 22 8.53 22.53 19.23
CA LYS A 22 9.87 22.97 19.65
C LYS A 22 10.94 22.06 19.06
N GLN A 23 10.62 20.77 18.89
CA GLN A 23 11.50 19.83 18.20
C GLN A 23 11.73 20.25 16.75
N LEU A 24 10.67 20.66 16.03
CA LEU A 24 10.80 21.20 14.67
C LEU A 24 11.64 22.47 14.67
N GLU A 25 11.28 23.48 15.47
CA GLU A 25 11.99 24.77 15.54
C GLU A 25 13.49 24.54 15.75
N VAL A 26 13.87 23.63 16.64
CA VAL A 26 15.26 23.29 16.88
C VAL A 26 15.91 22.58 15.69
N ALA A 27 15.21 21.61 15.08
CA ALA A 27 15.70 20.81 13.97
C ALA A 27 15.99 21.66 12.72
N ILE A 28 15.15 22.65 12.44
CA ILE A 28 15.27 23.56 11.28
C ILE A 28 15.93 24.89 11.62
N GLU A 29 16.56 25.00 12.79
CA GLU A 29 17.31 26.19 13.21
C GLU A 29 16.45 27.48 13.31
N GLY A 30 15.16 27.33 13.61
CA GLY A 30 14.19 28.43 13.69
C GLY A 30 13.78 29.02 12.35
N LYS A 31 14.19 28.40 11.23
CA LYS A 31 13.75 28.77 9.88
C LYS A 31 12.28 28.37 9.67
N HIS A 32 11.64 28.93 8.65
CA HIS A 32 10.38 28.37 8.16
C HIS A 32 10.65 27.10 7.34
N ILE A 33 9.74 26.12 7.31
CA ILE A 33 9.95 24.85 6.59
C ILE A 33 10.26 25.08 5.10
N SER A 34 9.61 26.07 4.49
CA SER A 34 9.83 26.51 3.10
C SER A 34 11.22 27.08 2.79
N GLU A 35 12.01 27.40 3.81
CA GLU A 35 13.38 27.88 3.69
C GLU A 35 14.40 26.75 3.88
N THR A 36 13.91 25.51 3.99
CA THR A 36 14.70 24.30 4.16
C THR A 36 14.53 23.35 2.97
N TYR A 37 15.29 22.25 2.98
CA TYR A 37 15.13 21.13 2.04
C TYR A 37 14.32 19.98 2.65
N TYR A 38 13.72 20.21 3.82
CA TYR A 38 12.91 19.22 4.50
C TYR A 38 11.44 19.43 4.20
N PHE A 39 10.71 18.33 4.23
CA PHE A 39 9.26 18.25 4.15
C PHE A 39 8.74 17.81 5.51
N LEU A 40 7.56 18.29 5.86
CA LEU A 40 6.89 17.93 7.09
C LEU A 40 5.54 17.32 6.73
N THR A 41 5.38 16.06 7.09
CA THR A 41 4.13 15.33 6.84
C THR A 41 3.11 15.59 7.95
N ASP A 42 1.86 15.20 7.74
CA ASP A 42 0.74 15.40 8.68
C ASP A 42 0.92 14.62 9.99
N GLU A 43 1.52 13.43 9.92
CA GLU A 43 1.93 12.61 11.07
C GLU A 43 3.20 13.14 11.74
N ASN A 44 3.60 14.39 11.45
CA ASN A 44 4.71 15.10 12.08
C ASN A 44 6.07 14.43 11.83
N ILE A 45 6.26 13.96 10.61
CA ILE A 45 7.49 13.32 10.17
C ILE A 45 8.26 14.34 9.35
N LEU A 46 9.47 14.69 9.81
CA LEU A 46 10.38 15.52 9.04
C LEU A 46 11.19 14.62 8.10
N VAL A 47 11.03 14.82 6.80
CA VAL A 47 11.60 14.01 5.72
C VAL A 47 12.55 14.87 4.89
N GLY A 48 13.70 14.33 4.49
CA GLY A 48 14.58 14.95 3.50
C GLY A 48 14.74 14.01 2.31
N ILE A 49 14.07 14.30 1.20
CA ILE A 49 14.06 13.42 0.01
C ILE A 49 15.39 13.50 -0.76
N ASP A 50 15.98 14.69 -0.88
CA ASP A 50 17.29 14.86 -1.54
C ASP A 50 18.48 14.48 -0.63
N LYS A 51 18.25 14.52 0.69
CA LYS A 51 19.29 14.36 1.69
C LYS A 51 18.72 13.85 3.00
N ASP A 52 19.17 12.65 3.33
CA ASP A 52 18.84 11.95 4.57
C ASP A 52 19.10 12.78 5.84
N ILE A 53 18.34 12.53 6.90
CA ILE A 53 18.48 13.24 8.18
C ILE A 53 19.88 12.98 8.77
N ASP A 54 20.69 14.03 8.84
CA ASP A 54 22.04 13.94 9.40
C ASP A 54 22.01 13.90 10.94
N ILE A 55 22.06 12.69 11.48
CA ILE A 55 22.13 12.44 12.93
C ILE A 55 23.38 13.02 13.61
N LYS A 56 24.41 13.44 12.84
CA LYS A 56 25.59 14.13 13.40
C LYS A 56 25.34 15.62 13.57
N ASN A 57 24.36 16.19 12.86
CA ASN A 57 23.96 17.58 12.98
C ASN A 57 23.52 17.90 14.41
N THR A 58 24.13 18.94 14.99
CA THR A 58 23.87 19.38 16.36
C THR A 58 22.40 19.73 16.61
N HIS A 59 21.70 20.28 15.61
CA HIS A 59 20.29 20.65 15.70
C HIS A 59 19.37 19.43 15.75
N ILE A 60 19.63 18.44 14.89
CA ILE A 60 18.93 17.15 14.91
C ILE A 60 19.17 16.43 16.25
N LYS A 61 20.41 16.40 16.76
CA LYS A 61 20.70 15.82 18.08
C LYS A 61 19.90 16.49 19.20
N LYS A 62 19.82 17.82 19.21
CA LYS A 62 19.03 18.55 20.20
C LYS A 62 17.53 18.27 20.07
N ALA A 63 16.99 18.15 18.86
CA ALA A 63 15.60 17.75 18.66
C ALA A 63 15.33 16.35 19.22
N ILE A 64 16.27 15.40 19.04
CA ILE A 64 16.21 14.06 19.64
C ILE A 64 16.27 14.13 21.18
N GLU A 65 17.16 14.95 21.74
CA GLU A 65 17.22 15.20 23.20
C GLU A 65 15.91 15.76 23.77
N LEU A 66 15.15 16.49 22.95
CA LEU A 66 13.82 17.02 23.27
C LEU A 66 12.69 16.00 23.04
N GLY A 67 13.00 14.78 22.58
CA GLY A 67 12.06 13.67 22.47
C GLY A 67 11.70 13.23 21.06
N ALA A 68 12.24 13.88 20.02
CA ALA A 68 12.07 13.40 18.64
C ALA A 68 12.74 12.03 18.46
N LYS A 69 12.25 11.23 17.51
CA LYS A 69 12.78 9.88 17.24
C LYS A 69 13.26 9.77 15.80
N ILE A 70 14.44 9.19 15.63
CA ILE A 70 14.87 8.72 14.31
C ILE A 70 14.12 7.44 13.99
N LYS A 71 13.49 7.41 12.82
CA LYS A 71 12.90 6.21 12.22
C LYS A 71 13.55 5.96 10.87
N THR A 72 13.44 4.72 10.41
CA THR A 72 13.71 4.38 9.01
C THR A 72 12.37 4.16 8.34
N MET A 73 12.18 4.78 7.17
CA MET A 73 10.98 4.68 6.35
C MET A 73 11.36 4.52 4.88
N TYR A 74 10.40 4.17 4.05
CA TYR A 74 10.57 3.86 2.64
C TYR A 74 9.78 4.86 1.80
N TYR A 75 10.48 5.67 1.02
CA TYR A 75 9.93 6.73 0.19
C TYR A 75 9.68 6.23 -1.23
N VAL A 76 8.52 6.54 -1.77
CA VAL A 76 8.15 6.33 -3.18
C VAL A 76 7.80 7.69 -3.77
N GLU A 77 8.45 8.04 -4.88
CA GLU A 77 8.14 9.26 -5.62
C GLU A 77 6.79 9.11 -6.32
N ASP A 78 5.92 10.10 -6.12
CA ASP A 78 4.58 10.13 -6.70
C ASP A 78 4.07 11.57 -6.65
N GLY A 79 4.13 12.27 -7.79
CA GLY A 79 3.72 13.67 -7.91
C GLY A 79 2.21 13.87 -8.01
N SER A 80 1.42 12.79 -7.88
CA SER A 80 -0.04 12.81 -7.87
C SER A 80 -0.56 11.77 -6.87
N PHE A 81 0.15 11.61 -5.75
CA PHE A 81 -0.22 10.64 -4.73
C PHE A 81 -1.64 10.86 -4.22
N SER A 82 -2.16 12.09 -4.19
CA SER A 82 -3.54 12.34 -3.76
C SER A 82 -4.58 11.64 -4.63
N ASP A 83 -4.30 11.41 -5.91
CA ASP A 83 -5.17 10.65 -6.82
C ASP A 83 -5.01 9.12 -6.63
N HIS A 84 -3.85 8.70 -6.12
CA HIS A 84 -3.46 7.30 -6.04
C HIS A 84 -3.75 6.66 -4.68
N ILE A 85 -3.47 7.36 -3.57
CA ILE A 85 -3.52 6.83 -2.20
C ILE A 85 -4.87 6.29 -1.78
N TYR A 86 -5.98 6.83 -2.30
CA TYR A 86 -7.33 6.40 -1.89
C TYR A 86 -7.67 4.97 -2.32
N ASN A 87 -7.00 4.47 -3.36
CA ASN A 87 -7.18 3.12 -3.85
C ASN A 87 -6.17 2.14 -3.26
N PHE A 88 -5.13 2.63 -2.58
CA PHE A 88 -4.12 1.79 -1.96
C PHE A 88 -4.48 1.49 -0.49
N GLU A 89 -4.50 0.22 -0.12
CA GLU A 89 -4.72 -0.22 1.27
C GLU A 89 -3.39 -0.66 1.91
N PRO A 90 -2.64 0.24 2.56
CA PRO A 90 -1.40 -0.10 3.25
C PRO A 90 -1.69 -0.87 4.55
N ILE A 91 -0.78 -1.78 4.90
CA ILE A 91 -0.85 -2.54 6.15
C ILE A 91 -0.31 -1.71 7.32
N GLY A 92 0.79 -1.00 7.09
CA GLY A 92 1.48 -0.15 8.06
C GLY A 92 1.10 1.33 7.98
N MET A 93 1.75 2.13 8.83
CA MET A 93 1.65 3.59 8.78
C MET A 93 2.29 4.09 7.47
N TRP A 94 1.62 5.06 6.84
CA TRP A 94 2.12 5.79 5.68
C TRP A 94 1.76 7.26 5.84
N ASP A 95 2.41 8.13 5.07
CA ASP A 95 2.06 9.54 5.05
C ASP A 95 2.51 10.24 3.75
N GLY A 96 1.77 11.25 3.33
CA GLY A 96 2.07 12.06 2.15
C GLY A 96 3.23 13.02 2.41
N VAL A 97 4.09 13.20 1.41
CA VAL A 97 5.18 14.17 1.41
C VAL A 97 4.82 15.30 0.45
N GLU A 98 4.39 16.42 1.00
CA GLU A 98 3.98 17.60 0.23
C GLU A 98 4.48 18.91 0.85
N TYR A 99 4.66 19.92 0.00
CA TYR A 99 4.74 21.32 0.42
C TYR A 99 4.30 22.21 -0.74
N ALA A 100 3.01 22.57 -0.75
CA ALA A 100 2.31 23.22 -1.88
C ALA A 100 2.19 22.38 -3.16
N GLU A 101 3.16 21.50 -3.42
CA GLU A 101 3.15 20.47 -4.46
C GLU A 101 3.40 19.09 -3.83
N GLU A 102 2.87 18.05 -4.47
CA GLU A 102 3.03 16.66 -4.08
C GLU A 102 4.38 16.12 -4.55
N HIS A 103 5.06 15.34 -3.70
CA HIS A 103 6.35 14.75 -4.03
C HIS A 103 6.36 13.22 -3.95
N GLY A 104 5.58 12.65 -3.02
CA GLY A 104 5.48 11.21 -2.90
C GLY A 104 4.92 10.77 -1.55
N VAL A 105 5.17 9.50 -1.21
CA VAL A 105 4.63 8.88 0.01
C VAL A 105 5.74 8.18 0.77
N VAL A 106 5.73 8.29 2.10
CA VAL A 106 6.61 7.52 2.99
C VAL A 106 5.84 6.41 3.69
N PHE A 107 6.41 5.20 3.71
CA PHE A 107 5.85 4.03 4.37
C PHE A 107 6.73 3.55 5.52
N GLU A 108 6.12 3.07 6.59
CA GLU A 108 6.82 2.42 7.69
C GLU A 108 7.31 1.02 7.30
N LEU A 109 6.53 0.29 6.50
CA LEU A 109 6.84 -1.06 6.04
C LEU A 109 7.42 -1.04 4.62
N GLU A 110 8.43 -1.87 4.39
CA GLU A 110 9.09 -2.01 3.08
C GLU A 110 8.15 -2.62 2.05
N ASP A 111 7.39 -3.64 2.45
CA ASP A 111 6.48 -4.36 1.57
C ASP A 111 5.35 -3.45 1.06
N ASP A 112 4.84 -2.55 1.90
CA ASP A 112 3.85 -1.54 1.49
C ASP A 112 4.45 -0.58 0.45
N ALA A 113 5.67 -0.10 0.64
CA ALA A 113 6.33 0.78 -0.33
C ALA A 113 6.59 0.07 -1.67
N ILE A 114 7.01 -1.20 -1.65
CA ILE A 114 7.22 -1.98 -2.87
C ILE A 114 5.89 -2.21 -3.61
N ARG A 115 4.80 -2.47 -2.89
CA ARG A 115 3.46 -2.57 -3.48
C ARG A 115 3.00 -1.24 -4.06
N TYR A 116 3.21 -0.14 -3.35
CA TYR A 116 2.82 1.19 -3.80
C TYR A 116 3.61 1.65 -5.02
N GLU A 117 4.93 1.45 -5.04
CA GLU A 117 5.78 1.77 -6.20
C GLU A 117 5.33 1.01 -7.44
N ARG A 118 5.01 -0.28 -7.31
CA ARG A 118 4.42 -1.06 -8.41
C ARG A 118 3.09 -0.47 -8.85
N TYR A 119 2.19 -0.20 -7.92
CA TYR A 119 0.89 0.41 -8.20
C TYR A 119 1.00 1.72 -9.01
N VAL A 120 1.81 2.68 -8.55
CA VAL A 120 1.98 3.97 -9.24
C VAL A 120 2.54 3.79 -10.65
N SER A 121 3.53 2.90 -10.82
CA SER A 121 4.11 2.63 -12.15
C SER A 121 3.10 2.06 -13.16
N LEU A 122 2.07 1.37 -12.67
CA LEU A 122 1.04 0.74 -13.50
C LEU A 122 -0.04 1.72 -13.93
N VAL A 123 -0.44 2.63 -13.04
CA VAL A 123 -1.50 3.61 -13.28
C VAL A 123 -1.10 4.64 -14.35
N GLU A 124 0.19 4.91 -14.52
CA GLU A 124 0.71 5.78 -15.57
C GLU A 124 0.72 5.14 -16.98
N GLU A 125 0.63 3.80 -17.07
CA GLU A 125 0.76 3.01 -18.31
C GLU A 125 -0.60 2.44 -18.80
N LYS A 126 -1.72 3.13 -18.55
CA LYS A 126 -3.05 2.63 -18.92
C LYS A 126 -3.31 2.65 -20.44
N ILE A 127 -4.14 1.69 -20.87
CA ILE A 127 -4.63 1.51 -22.24
C ILE A 127 -6.17 1.42 -22.24
N GLU A 128 -6.79 1.71 -23.38
CA GLU A 128 -8.25 1.59 -23.55
C GLU A 128 -8.63 0.19 -24.08
N VAL A 129 -9.49 -0.53 -23.35
CA VAL A 129 -10.03 -1.85 -23.73
C VAL A 129 -11.54 -1.85 -23.51
N GLY A 130 -12.33 -2.07 -24.56
CA GLY A 130 -13.80 -2.14 -24.45
C GLY A 130 -14.46 -0.86 -23.89
N GLY A 131 -13.81 0.30 -23.99
CA GLY A 131 -14.27 1.59 -23.44
C GLY A 131 -13.86 1.86 -21.98
N TYR A 132 -12.96 1.06 -21.41
CA TYR A 132 -12.40 1.22 -20.07
C TYR A 132 -10.89 1.53 -20.14
N GLU A 133 -10.38 2.41 -19.28
CA GLU A 133 -8.94 2.66 -19.12
C GLU A 133 -8.36 1.70 -18.06
N VAL A 134 -7.56 0.73 -18.50
CA VAL A 134 -7.02 -0.35 -17.68
C VAL A 134 -5.50 -0.51 -17.88
N ILE A 135 -4.82 -1.20 -16.99
CA ILE A 135 -3.38 -1.51 -17.14
C ILE A 135 -3.12 -2.45 -18.32
N GLU A 136 -1.88 -2.51 -18.82
CA GLU A 136 -1.51 -3.47 -19.87
C GLU A 136 -1.61 -4.93 -19.40
N LYS A 137 -1.91 -5.84 -20.31
CA LYS A 137 -2.05 -7.28 -20.05
C LYS A 137 -0.80 -7.89 -19.41
N GLU A 138 0.38 -7.59 -19.95
CA GLU A 138 1.66 -8.07 -19.43
C GLU A 138 1.90 -7.61 -18.00
N ASN A 139 1.40 -6.42 -17.67
CA ASN A 139 1.48 -5.84 -16.34
C ASN A 139 0.48 -6.50 -15.38
N ALA A 140 -0.74 -6.79 -15.83
CA ALA A 140 -1.73 -7.56 -15.07
C ALA A 140 -1.22 -8.97 -14.71
N ILE A 141 -0.57 -9.64 -15.67
CA ILE A 141 0.08 -10.95 -15.44
C ILE A 141 1.18 -10.84 -14.38
N LYS A 142 2.09 -9.86 -14.51
CA LYS A 142 3.17 -9.65 -13.53
C LYS A 142 2.66 -9.41 -12.12
N VAL A 143 1.62 -8.58 -11.96
CA VAL A 143 1.04 -8.28 -10.62
C VAL A 143 0.66 -9.58 -9.92
N VAL A 144 0.03 -10.52 -10.62
CA VAL A 144 -0.41 -11.77 -10.01
C VAL A 144 0.73 -12.77 -9.84
N GLU A 145 1.63 -12.90 -10.81
CA GLU A 145 2.80 -13.79 -10.68
C GLU A 145 3.75 -13.38 -9.55
N GLU A 146 3.86 -12.08 -9.29
CA GLU A 146 4.76 -11.53 -8.26
C GLU A 146 4.08 -11.34 -6.90
N THR A 147 2.76 -11.48 -6.79
CA THR A 147 2.09 -11.37 -5.49
C THR A 147 2.28 -12.66 -4.70
N PRO A 148 2.89 -12.62 -3.51
CA PRO A 148 3.09 -13.82 -2.70
C PRO A 148 1.77 -14.49 -2.33
N LEU A 149 1.69 -15.82 -2.42
CA LEU A 149 0.49 -16.59 -2.04
C LEU A 149 0.07 -16.32 -0.57
N GLU A 150 1.04 -16.09 0.31
CA GLU A 150 0.78 -15.74 1.71
C GLU A 150 0.05 -14.40 1.83
N GLU A 151 0.36 -13.43 0.96
CA GLU A 151 -0.31 -12.14 0.93
C GLU A 151 -1.76 -12.27 0.46
N LEU A 152 -1.98 -12.97 -0.67
CA LEU A 152 -3.32 -13.29 -1.17
C LEU A 152 -4.17 -13.98 -0.10
N ALA A 153 -3.55 -14.92 0.61
CA ALA A 153 -4.18 -15.64 1.71
C ALA A 153 -4.61 -14.70 2.84
N LYS A 154 -3.72 -13.82 3.30
CA LYS A 154 -4.02 -12.82 4.35
C LYS A 154 -5.14 -11.88 3.93
N LEU A 155 -5.11 -11.39 2.68
CA LEU A 155 -6.17 -10.53 2.14
C LEU A 155 -7.52 -11.24 2.17
N LEU A 156 -7.61 -12.47 1.66
CA LEU A 156 -8.86 -13.26 1.65
C LEU A 156 -9.41 -13.49 3.05
N ILE A 157 -8.55 -13.86 4.01
CA ILE A 157 -8.94 -14.06 5.41
C ILE A 157 -9.52 -12.79 6.03
N SER A 158 -8.96 -11.61 5.69
CA SER A 158 -9.39 -10.33 6.27
C SER A 158 -10.85 -9.98 5.99
N LYS A 159 -11.44 -10.50 4.90
CA LYS A 159 -12.84 -10.29 4.50
C LYS A 159 -13.72 -11.54 4.63
N GLN A 160 -13.16 -12.67 5.07
CA GLN A 160 -13.86 -13.94 5.14
C GLN A 160 -15.07 -13.89 6.08
N ARG A 161 -16.27 -14.05 5.52
CA ARG A 161 -17.52 -14.21 6.30
C ARG A 161 -17.92 -15.68 6.36
N TYR A 162 -17.45 -16.43 7.35
CA TYR A 162 -17.75 -17.86 7.49
C TYR A 162 -19.25 -18.21 7.58
N ASN A 163 -20.10 -17.27 8.00
CA ASN A 163 -21.55 -17.43 8.07
C ASN A 163 -22.27 -17.17 6.72
N VAL A 164 -21.67 -16.36 5.83
CA VAL A 164 -22.23 -15.98 4.51
C VAL A 164 -21.47 -16.64 3.35
N CYS A 165 -20.32 -17.24 3.67
CA CYS A 165 -19.57 -18.18 2.84
C CYS A 165 -19.02 -17.57 1.56
N GLY A 166 -18.26 -16.48 1.72
CA GLY A 166 -17.49 -15.91 0.63
C GLY A 166 -16.42 -14.96 1.16
N ALA A 167 -15.30 -15.00 0.48
CA ALA A 167 -14.45 -13.86 0.19
C ALA A 167 -13.89 -14.09 -1.22
N VAL A 168 -13.71 -13.01 -1.96
CA VAL A 168 -13.19 -13.03 -3.32
C VAL A 168 -12.01 -12.10 -3.39
N CYS A 169 -10.91 -12.60 -3.93
CA CYS A 169 -9.74 -11.82 -4.27
C CYS A 169 -9.75 -11.60 -5.77
N PHE A 170 -9.57 -10.35 -6.19
CA PHE A 170 -9.64 -9.96 -7.59
C PHE A 170 -8.57 -8.91 -7.92
N LEU A 171 -8.13 -8.90 -9.16
CA LEU A 171 -7.30 -7.87 -9.76
C LEU A 171 -8.21 -6.76 -10.26
N ASP A 172 -8.10 -5.58 -9.66
CA ASP A 172 -8.68 -4.36 -10.19
C ASP A 172 -7.80 -3.91 -11.36
N LEU A 173 -8.29 -4.06 -12.60
CA LEU A 173 -7.51 -3.73 -13.80
C LEU A 173 -7.38 -2.23 -14.03
N GLU A 174 -8.29 -1.42 -13.51
CA GLU A 174 -8.17 0.04 -13.62
C GLU A 174 -7.00 0.52 -12.77
N ASN A 175 -6.77 -0.11 -11.63
CA ASN A 175 -5.76 0.33 -10.67
C ASN A 175 -4.54 -0.59 -10.61
N GLY A 176 -4.56 -1.78 -11.23
CA GLY A 176 -3.44 -2.72 -11.17
C GLY A 176 -3.13 -3.23 -9.76
N ILE A 177 -4.16 -3.34 -8.91
CA ILE A 177 -4.03 -3.74 -7.51
C ILE A 177 -4.93 -4.92 -7.20
N ILE A 178 -4.47 -5.75 -6.27
CA ILE A 178 -5.25 -6.87 -5.79
C ILE A 178 -6.11 -6.42 -4.60
N LYS A 179 -7.42 -6.59 -4.75
CA LYS A 179 -8.44 -6.25 -3.76
C LYS A 179 -9.16 -7.49 -3.26
N VAL A 180 -9.92 -7.31 -2.19
CA VAL A 180 -10.80 -8.34 -1.63
C VAL A 180 -12.20 -7.81 -1.34
N ALA A 181 -13.19 -8.60 -1.71
CA ALA A 181 -14.60 -8.37 -1.43
C ALA A 181 -15.20 -9.56 -0.67
N GLU A 182 -16.33 -9.32 -0.01
CA GLU A 182 -17.05 -10.37 0.73
C GLU A 182 -17.76 -11.35 -0.20
N ASP A 183 -18.13 -10.90 -1.39
CA ASP A 183 -18.77 -11.67 -2.45
C ASP A 183 -18.48 -11.06 -3.82
N THR A 184 -19.07 -11.63 -4.87
CA THR A 184 -18.91 -11.16 -6.25
C THR A 184 -19.89 -10.05 -6.64
N GLU A 185 -20.85 -9.66 -5.80
CA GLU A 185 -21.89 -8.68 -6.18
C GLU A 185 -21.35 -7.25 -6.30
N THR A 186 -20.21 -6.97 -5.65
CA THR A 186 -19.57 -5.65 -5.64
C THR A 186 -18.40 -5.53 -6.61
N ILE A 187 -18.14 -6.56 -7.42
CA ILE A 187 -17.00 -6.63 -8.33
C ILE A 187 -17.38 -5.92 -9.64
N ALA A 188 -16.51 -5.03 -10.12
CA ALA A 188 -16.71 -4.30 -11.37
C ALA A 188 -16.52 -5.22 -12.58
N ASP A 189 -17.09 -4.82 -13.73
CA ASP A 189 -16.94 -5.59 -14.98
C ASP A 189 -15.47 -5.62 -15.48
N THR A 190 -14.64 -4.70 -14.99
CA THR A 190 -13.19 -4.60 -15.26
C THR A 190 -12.34 -5.43 -14.31
N ASP A 191 -12.92 -6.03 -13.27
CA ASP A 191 -12.17 -6.78 -12.27
C ASP A 191 -12.02 -8.26 -12.66
N ILE A 192 -10.81 -8.80 -12.52
CA ILE A 192 -10.52 -10.22 -12.79
C ILE A 192 -10.42 -10.98 -11.47
N ILE A 193 -11.27 -11.98 -11.28
CA ILE A 193 -11.24 -12.79 -10.06
C ILE A 193 -10.01 -13.71 -10.07
N ILE A 194 -9.17 -13.57 -9.03
CA ILE A 194 -7.94 -14.34 -8.84
C ILE A 194 -8.20 -15.55 -7.93
N ALA A 195 -9.04 -15.39 -6.91
CA ALA A 195 -9.28 -16.44 -5.93
C ALA A 195 -10.64 -16.28 -5.22
N LYS A 196 -11.21 -17.39 -4.75
CA LYS A 196 -12.46 -17.42 -3.98
C LYS A 196 -12.37 -18.42 -2.84
N SER A 197 -13.01 -18.11 -1.72
CA SER A 197 -13.26 -19.10 -0.66
C SER A 197 -14.71 -19.60 -0.74
N TYR A 198 -14.94 -20.90 -0.52
CA TYR A 198 -16.27 -21.52 -0.61
C TYR A 198 -16.72 -22.15 0.71
N LYS A 199 -18.04 -22.32 0.84
CA LYS A 199 -18.71 -22.92 2.02
C LYS A 199 -18.35 -24.38 2.28
N GLU A 200 -18.11 -25.13 1.21
CA GLU A 200 -18.03 -26.60 1.28
C GLU A 200 -16.66 -27.10 1.75
N ASP A 201 -15.67 -26.21 1.87
CA ASP A 201 -14.33 -26.50 2.40
C ASP A 201 -14.27 -26.50 3.94
N GLN A 202 -15.38 -26.83 4.61
CA GLN A 202 -15.42 -27.03 6.06
C GLN A 202 -14.57 -28.25 6.45
N PHE A 203 -13.32 -28.01 6.83
CA PHE A 203 -12.49 -29.02 7.50
C PHE A 203 -12.70 -28.95 9.01
N ASP A 204 -13.34 -30.01 9.56
CA ASP A 204 -13.68 -30.19 10.98
C ASP A 204 -12.48 -30.21 11.98
N GLY A 205 -11.25 -29.97 11.52
CA GLY A 205 -10.02 -30.11 12.32
C GLY A 205 -9.32 -28.81 12.73
N ALA A 206 -9.83 -27.63 12.34
CA ALA A 206 -9.03 -26.40 12.32
C ALA A 206 -9.02 -25.58 13.63
N ILE A 207 -9.72 -26.01 14.69
CA ILE A 207 -9.81 -25.27 15.96
C ILE A 207 -9.03 -26.01 17.06
N GLU A 208 -7.86 -25.49 17.45
CA GLU A 208 -7.24 -25.80 18.74
C GLU A 208 -7.41 -24.59 19.67
N ASN A 209 -8.08 -24.78 20.81
CA ASN A 209 -8.26 -23.75 21.84
C ASN A 209 -8.95 -22.43 21.42
N GLY A 210 -9.69 -22.42 20.30
CA GLY A 210 -10.42 -21.23 19.85
C GLY A 210 -9.58 -20.22 19.08
N GLU A 211 -8.33 -20.55 18.76
CA GLU A 211 -7.46 -19.80 17.85
C GLU A 211 -7.08 -20.73 16.68
N TYR A 212 -7.18 -20.22 15.45
CA TYR A 212 -6.84 -20.99 14.25
C TYR A 212 -5.36 -20.80 13.90
N ASN A 213 -4.69 -21.87 13.45
CA ASN A 213 -3.27 -21.85 13.08
C ASN A 213 -3.06 -21.12 11.73
N GLU A 214 -2.27 -20.04 11.72
CA GLU A 214 -1.96 -19.25 10.52
C GLU A 214 -1.30 -20.08 9.39
N GLU A 215 -0.44 -21.06 9.71
CA GLU A 215 0.20 -21.93 8.71
C GLU A 215 -0.81 -22.85 7.99
N TYR A 216 -1.89 -23.24 8.69
CA TYR A 216 -2.95 -24.08 8.13
C TYR A 216 -3.81 -23.32 7.11
N HIS A 217 -4.07 -22.03 7.36
CA HIS A 217 -4.79 -21.17 6.43
C HIS A 217 -3.99 -20.89 5.15
N ILE A 218 -2.68 -20.67 5.27
CA ILE A 218 -1.78 -20.45 4.12
C ILE A 218 -1.75 -21.70 3.22
N CYS A 219 -1.64 -22.90 3.80
CA CYS A 219 -1.66 -24.14 3.02
C CYS A 219 -3.00 -24.42 2.33
N ILE A 220 -4.13 -24.07 2.97
CA ILE A 220 -5.46 -24.21 2.35
C ILE A 220 -5.65 -23.20 1.22
N LEU A 221 -5.31 -21.93 1.43
CA LEU A 221 -5.47 -20.89 0.42
C LEU A 221 -4.53 -21.12 -0.77
N ALA A 222 -3.31 -21.60 -0.54
CA ALA A 222 -2.40 -22.04 -1.60
C ALA A 222 -2.93 -23.26 -2.38
N SER A 223 -3.80 -24.08 -1.80
CA SER A 223 -4.44 -25.23 -2.48
C SER A 223 -5.73 -24.87 -3.24
N MET A 224 -6.25 -23.65 -3.04
CA MET A 224 -7.46 -23.14 -3.69
C MET A 224 -7.17 -22.12 -4.82
N LEU A 225 -5.89 -21.75 -5.00
CA LEU A 225 -5.43 -20.85 -6.04
C LEU A 225 -5.15 -21.64 -7.32
N ASP A 226 -6.10 -21.65 -8.25
CA ASP A 226 -5.88 -22.17 -9.59
C ASP A 226 -5.35 -21.06 -10.51
N LEU A 227 -4.03 -20.86 -10.49
CA LEU A 227 -3.35 -19.86 -11.31
C LEU A 227 -3.44 -20.16 -12.82
N GLU A 228 -3.75 -21.40 -13.22
CA GLU A 228 -3.95 -21.74 -14.65
C GLU A 228 -5.28 -21.19 -15.19
N GLU A 229 -6.34 -21.14 -14.37
CA GLU A 229 -7.62 -20.49 -14.73
C GLU A 229 -7.47 -18.96 -14.82
N PHE A 230 -6.55 -18.37 -14.05
CA PHE A 230 -6.30 -16.93 -14.05
C PHE A 230 -5.65 -16.42 -15.34
N GLY A 231 -4.61 -17.10 -15.84
CA GLY A 231 -3.98 -16.74 -17.11
C GLY A 231 -4.99 -16.76 -18.26
N GLN A 232 -5.91 -17.73 -18.24
CA GLN A 232 -7.02 -17.80 -19.20
C GLN A 232 -8.02 -16.65 -19.03
N ALA A 233 -8.37 -16.27 -17.80
CA ALA A 233 -9.28 -15.15 -17.54
C ALA A 233 -8.71 -13.79 -17.99
N ILE A 234 -7.41 -13.55 -17.78
CA ILE A 234 -6.72 -12.38 -18.35
C ILE A 234 -6.79 -12.43 -19.88
N GLU A 235 -6.40 -13.56 -20.48
CA GLU A 235 -6.44 -13.72 -21.93
C GLU A 235 -7.84 -13.45 -22.48
N GLU A 236 -8.89 -14.01 -21.87
CA GLU A 236 -10.27 -13.79 -22.27
C GLU A 236 -10.66 -12.31 -22.19
N PHE A 237 -10.37 -11.61 -21.09
CA PHE A 237 -10.70 -10.18 -20.93
C PHE A 237 -10.11 -9.32 -22.07
N TYR A 238 -8.81 -9.46 -22.34
CA TYR A 238 -8.14 -8.67 -23.39
C TYR A 238 -8.43 -9.17 -24.82
N ASN A 239 -8.80 -10.44 -25.01
CA ASN A 239 -9.09 -11.01 -26.33
C ASN A 239 -10.56 -10.90 -26.75
N THR A 240 -11.46 -10.37 -25.90
CA THR A 240 -12.89 -10.17 -26.21
C THR A 240 -13.15 -9.32 -27.48
N GLU A 241 -12.13 -8.74 -28.11
CA GLU A 241 -12.21 -7.95 -29.35
C GLU A 241 -11.57 -8.58 -30.60
N GLU A 242 -11.07 -9.84 -30.60
CA GLU A 242 -10.74 -10.51 -31.87
C GLU A 242 -11.99 -11.07 -32.62
N GLU A 243 -13.20 -10.94 -32.06
CA GLU A 243 -14.49 -11.28 -32.70
C GLU A 243 -15.41 -10.07 -32.92
#